data_AF-A0A928HC73-F1
#
_entry.id   AF-A0A928HC73-F1
#
_cell.length_a   1.000
_cell.length_b   1.000
_cell.length_c   1.000
_cell.angle_alpha   90.00
_cell.angle_beta   90.00
_cell.angle_gamma   90.00
#
_symmetry.space_group_name_H-M   'P 1'
#
loop_
_entity.id
_entity.type
_entity.pdbx_description
1 polymer ?
#
loop_
_entity_poly.entity_id
_entity_poly.type
_entity_poly.pdbx_seq_one_letter_code
_entity_poly.pdbx_strand_id
1 'polypeptide(L)'
;MKSADLLNALMSDNTLAFEFDRLGLWQKFYAISWNYLLKNQPHFIDKAKGYSHGWAGLLAIKPDLAQECKCWKEFDSLDWVDLLRFQPQFANKCNKWEAFDGWNWRDLLKSQPQFVDKYNKYDGWEKMDSENWCKLLKSQPQFQVYAVNHSPDSLLHYADKFNK
;
A
#
# COMPACT_ATOMS: atom_id res chain seq x y z
N MET A 1 -14.59 -1.68 14.48
CA MET A 1 -14.63 -0.43 13.69
C MET A 1 -13.43 -0.44 12.77
N LYS A 2 -13.62 -0.24 11.47
CA LYS A 2 -12.53 -0.29 10.48
C LYS A 2 -11.76 1.03 10.49
N SER A 3 -10.51 1.01 10.01
CA SER A 3 -9.67 2.22 9.88
C SER A 3 -10.39 3.35 9.12
N ALA A 4 -11.12 3.01 8.05
CA ALA A 4 -11.89 3.98 7.26
C ALA A 4 -13.03 4.64 8.04
N ASP A 5 -13.74 3.88 8.89
CA ASP A 5 -14.82 4.43 9.71
C ASP A 5 -14.28 5.43 10.73
N LEU A 6 -13.13 5.11 11.34
CA LEU A 6 -12.46 6.00 12.29
C LEU A 6 -11.93 7.27 11.61
N LEU A 7 -11.36 7.14 10.41
CA LEU A 7 -10.96 8.29 9.60
C LEU A 7 -12.16 9.20 9.33
N ASN A 8 -13.28 8.65 8.86
CA ASN A 8 -14.47 9.44 8.55
C ASN A 8 -15.03 10.16 9.78
N ALA A 9 -15.01 9.51 10.95
CA ALA A 9 -15.41 10.13 12.20
C ALA A 9 -14.52 11.35 12.54
N LEU A 10 -13.20 11.19 12.51
CA LEU A 10 -12.27 12.30 12.79
C LEU A 10 -12.32 13.40 11.74
N MET A 11 -12.53 13.06 10.47
CA MET A 11 -12.68 14.04 9.39
C MET A 11 -13.94 14.90 9.57
N SER A 12 -14.96 14.36 10.24
CA SER A 12 -16.23 15.07 10.51
C SER A 12 -16.18 15.87 11.81
N ASP A 13 -15.49 15.35 12.83
CA ASP A 13 -15.36 15.99 14.13
C ASP A 13 -13.99 15.72 14.76
N ASN A 14 -13.11 16.73 14.70
CA ASN A 14 -11.76 16.64 15.24
C ASN A 14 -11.73 16.58 16.77
N THR A 15 -12.82 16.96 17.46
CA THR A 15 -12.88 16.92 18.93
C THR A 15 -12.87 15.48 19.46
N LEU A 16 -13.20 14.51 18.61
CA LEU A 16 -13.08 13.08 18.89
C LEU A 16 -11.62 12.62 19.12
N ALA A 17 -10.61 13.44 18.83
CA ALA A 17 -9.22 13.10 19.10
C ALA A 17 -8.96 12.69 20.56
N PHE A 18 -9.62 13.35 21.52
CA PHE A 18 -9.54 12.99 22.94
C PHE A 18 -10.07 11.57 23.20
N GLU A 19 -11.17 11.20 22.56
CA GLU A 19 -11.74 9.86 22.67
C GLU A 19 -10.85 8.81 21.99
N PHE A 20 -10.20 9.17 20.89
CA PHE A 20 -9.23 8.31 20.23
C PHE A 20 -8.02 8.03 21.10
N ASP A 21 -7.57 9.03 21.87
CA ASP A 21 -6.52 8.86 22.87
C ASP A 21 -6.97 7.91 23.98
N ARG A 22 -8.14 8.20 24.57
CA ARG A 22 -8.70 7.42 25.69
C ARG A 22 -8.92 5.95 25.33
N LEU A 23 -9.33 5.67 24.09
CA LEU A 23 -9.71 4.33 23.62
C LEU A 23 -8.62 3.64 22.78
N GLY A 24 -7.46 4.28 22.60
CA GLY A 24 -6.35 3.72 21.81
C GLY A 24 -6.69 3.52 20.33
N LEU A 25 -7.61 4.31 19.77
CA LEU A 25 -8.15 4.10 18.42
C LEU A 25 -7.15 4.44 17.32
N TRP A 26 -6.16 5.28 17.60
CA TRP A 26 -5.07 5.62 16.68
C TRP A 26 -4.26 4.40 16.22
N GLN A 27 -4.13 3.36 17.06
CA GLN A 27 -3.44 2.12 16.69
C GLN A 27 -4.17 1.32 15.60
N LYS A 28 -5.45 1.62 15.37
CA LYS A 28 -6.29 0.94 14.37
C LYS A 28 -6.22 1.62 13.01
N PHE A 29 -5.46 2.71 12.87
CA PHE A 29 -5.27 3.39 11.60
C PHE A 29 -4.25 2.65 10.75
N TYR A 30 -4.62 2.36 9.52
CA TYR A 30 -3.69 1.95 8.47
C TYR A 30 -2.93 3.16 7.91
N ALA A 31 -1.78 2.91 7.28
CA ALA A 31 -0.96 3.94 6.67
C ALA A 31 -1.74 4.84 5.70
N ILE A 32 -2.61 4.26 4.87
CA ILE A 32 -3.45 5.05 3.96
C ILE A 32 -4.41 5.98 4.70
N SER A 33 -4.98 5.56 5.84
CA SER A 33 -5.87 6.42 6.64
C SER A 33 -5.09 7.56 7.29
N TRP A 34 -3.89 7.29 7.79
CA TRP A 34 -2.97 8.35 8.22
C TRP A 34 -2.61 9.30 7.08
N ASN A 35 -2.29 8.79 5.89
CA ASN A 35 -1.99 9.61 4.71
C ASN A 35 -3.13 10.61 4.42
N TYR A 36 -4.38 10.12 4.35
CA TYR A 36 -5.55 10.96 4.11
C TYR A 36 -5.79 11.96 5.24
N LEU A 37 -5.72 11.52 6.51
CA LEU A 37 -5.88 12.41 7.65
C LEU A 37 -4.85 13.54 7.61
N LEU A 38 -3.57 13.22 7.44
CA LEU A 38 -2.48 14.20 7.50
C LEU A 38 -2.49 15.18 6.31
N LYS A 39 -2.99 14.77 5.13
CA LYS A 39 -3.22 15.70 4.00
C LYS A 39 -4.24 16.77 4.33
N ASN A 40 -5.30 16.42 5.05
CA ASN A 40 -6.40 17.33 5.34
C ASN A 40 -6.25 18.03 6.69
N GLN A 41 -5.54 17.41 7.64
CA GLN A 41 -5.43 17.84 9.03
C GLN A 41 -3.97 17.72 9.54
N PRO A 42 -3.05 18.60 9.08
CA PRO A 42 -1.62 18.49 9.35
C PRO A 42 -1.22 18.62 10.83
N HIS A 43 -2.11 19.13 11.69
CA HIS A 43 -1.86 19.23 13.13
C HIS A 43 -1.76 17.86 13.82
N PHE A 44 -2.16 16.77 13.16
CA PHE A 44 -1.95 15.40 13.65
C PHE A 44 -0.57 14.80 13.30
N ILE A 45 0.36 15.57 12.72
CA ILE A 45 1.70 15.05 12.36
C ILE A 45 2.42 14.47 13.57
N ASP A 46 2.51 15.22 14.68
CA ASP A 46 3.20 14.73 15.88
C ASP A 46 2.49 13.52 16.48
N LYS A 47 1.17 13.44 16.33
CA LYS A 47 0.39 12.28 16.73
C LYS A 47 0.75 11.05 15.90
N ALA A 48 0.84 11.19 14.58
CA ALA A 48 1.20 10.12 13.66
C ALA A 48 2.62 9.58 13.93
N LYS A 49 3.56 10.45 14.34
CA LYS A 49 4.94 10.03 14.69
C LYS A 49 4.99 9.05 15.89
N GLY A 50 3.91 8.92 16.66
CA GLY A 50 3.78 7.93 17.73
C GLY A 50 3.41 6.51 17.27
N TYR A 51 3.15 6.29 15.97
CA TYR A 51 2.68 5.01 15.43
C TYR A 51 3.47 4.62 14.17
N SER A 52 3.80 3.34 13.99
CA SER A 52 4.49 2.84 12.79
C SER A 52 3.68 3.09 11.51
N HIS A 53 2.40 2.72 11.49
CA HIS A 53 1.47 3.04 10.40
C HIS A 53 1.35 4.55 10.17
N GLY A 54 1.45 5.35 11.24
CA GLY A 54 1.45 6.81 11.17
C GLY A 54 2.68 7.36 10.45
N TRP A 55 3.85 6.81 10.73
CA TRP A 55 5.08 7.10 9.99
C TRP A 55 4.97 6.70 8.52
N ALA A 56 4.44 5.52 8.19
CA ALA A 56 4.25 5.10 6.80
C ALA A 56 3.32 6.07 6.04
N GLY A 57 2.20 6.47 6.65
CA GLY A 57 1.28 7.47 6.09
C GLY A 57 1.91 8.86 5.94
N LEU A 58 2.70 9.30 6.94
CA LEU A 58 3.43 10.57 6.93
C LEU A 58 4.52 10.59 5.85
N LEU A 59 5.32 9.54 5.71
CA LEU A 59 6.40 9.48 4.72
C LEU A 59 5.84 9.45 3.30
N ALA A 60 4.64 8.89 3.10
CA ALA A 60 3.96 8.93 1.81
C ALA A 60 3.61 10.36 1.37
N ILE A 61 3.47 11.32 2.29
CA ILE A 61 3.23 12.75 1.98
C ILE A 61 4.43 13.67 2.17
N LYS A 62 5.36 13.32 3.06
CA LYS A 62 6.53 14.11 3.44
C LYS A 62 7.77 13.22 3.45
N PRO A 63 8.25 12.77 2.26
CA PRO A 63 9.39 11.86 2.16
C PRO A 63 10.68 12.46 2.73
N ASP A 64 10.81 13.78 2.79
CA ASP A 64 11.99 14.46 3.35
C ASP A 64 12.21 14.15 4.84
N LEU A 65 11.18 13.70 5.56
CA LEU A 65 11.27 13.28 6.97
C LEU A 65 11.83 11.85 7.12
N ALA A 66 12.25 11.19 6.05
CA ALA A 66 12.75 9.81 6.08
C ALA A 66 13.92 9.59 7.04
N GLN A 67 14.76 10.61 7.25
CA GLN A 67 15.89 10.55 8.18
C GLN A 67 15.44 10.55 9.66
N GLU A 68 14.24 11.05 9.95
CA GLU A 68 13.68 11.05 11.30
C GLU A 68 12.99 9.72 11.65
N CYS A 69 12.56 8.96 10.64
CA CYS A 69 11.87 7.69 10.84
C CYS A 69 12.84 6.61 11.31
N LYS A 70 12.63 6.11 12.54
CA LYS A 70 13.44 5.04 13.15
C LYS A 70 12.74 3.67 13.15
N CYS A 71 11.45 3.64 12.84
CA CYS A 71 10.59 2.45 12.94
C CYS A 71 10.37 1.71 11.61
N TRP A 72 11.24 1.89 10.60
CA TRP A 72 11.13 1.19 9.30
C TRP A 72 10.91 -0.32 9.40
N LYS A 73 11.52 -0.96 10.42
CA LYS A 73 11.41 -2.41 10.64
C LYS A 73 10.04 -2.85 11.19
N GLU A 74 9.26 -1.91 11.72
CA GLU A 74 7.93 -2.13 12.32
C GLU A 74 6.81 -2.02 11.29
N PHE A 75 7.11 -1.55 10.07
CA PHE A 75 6.13 -1.49 8.99
C PHE A 75 5.73 -2.91 8.57
N ASP A 76 4.43 -3.13 8.45
CA ASP A 76 3.90 -4.37 7.90
C ASP A 76 3.88 -4.35 6.35
N SER A 77 3.38 -5.42 5.73
CA SER A 77 3.33 -5.48 4.26
C SER A 77 2.41 -4.42 3.66
N LEU A 78 1.30 -4.08 4.32
CA LEU A 78 0.36 -3.06 3.84
C LEU A 78 0.96 -1.65 3.95
N ASP A 79 1.65 -1.34 5.04
CA ASP A 79 2.39 -0.09 5.21
C ASP A 79 3.40 0.11 4.09
N TRP A 80 4.16 -0.94 3.77
CA TRP A 80 5.14 -0.89 2.70
C TRP A 80 4.49 -0.74 1.33
N VAL A 81 3.40 -1.46 1.04
CA VAL A 81 2.66 -1.31 -0.23
C VAL A 81 2.15 0.11 -0.38
N ASP A 82 1.52 0.67 0.66
CA ASP A 82 1.00 2.03 0.64
C ASP A 82 2.11 3.06 0.50
N LEU A 83 3.21 2.92 1.23
CA LEU A 83 4.34 3.84 1.12
C LEU A 83 5.00 3.78 -0.26
N LEU A 84 5.32 2.59 -0.75
CA LEU A 84 6.03 2.42 -2.03
C LEU A 84 5.17 2.82 -3.23
N ARG A 85 3.85 2.73 -3.10
CA ARG A 85 2.89 3.26 -4.10
C ARG A 85 3.12 4.75 -4.36
N PHE A 86 3.42 5.53 -3.32
CA PHE A 86 3.63 6.98 -3.43
C PHE A 86 5.11 7.38 -3.49
N GLN A 87 5.99 6.58 -2.87
CA GLN A 87 7.41 6.89 -2.67
C GLN A 87 8.29 5.68 -3.02
N PRO A 88 8.41 5.31 -4.31
CA PRO A 88 9.17 4.13 -4.73
C PRO A 88 10.68 4.21 -4.39
N GLN A 89 11.22 5.41 -4.15
CA GLN A 89 12.62 5.59 -3.74
C GLN A 89 12.98 4.93 -2.40
N PHE A 90 11.99 4.59 -1.57
CA PHE A 90 12.21 3.87 -0.30
C PHE A 90 12.28 2.34 -0.45
N ALA A 91 12.25 1.81 -1.67
CA ALA A 91 12.33 0.38 -1.94
C ALA A 91 13.54 -0.33 -1.31
N ASN A 92 14.67 0.38 -1.17
CA ASN A 92 15.87 -0.13 -0.52
C ASN A 92 15.75 -0.30 1.00
N LYS A 93 14.75 0.34 1.63
CA LYS A 93 14.45 0.21 3.06
C LYS A 93 13.42 -0.89 3.34
N CYS A 94 12.67 -1.32 2.33
CA CYS A 94 11.64 -2.34 2.48
C CYS A 94 12.24 -3.70 2.84
N ASN A 95 11.87 -4.19 4.02
CA ASN A 95 12.32 -5.46 4.60
C ASN A 95 11.20 -6.52 4.65
N LYS A 96 10.12 -6.33 3.90
CA LYS A 96 8.91 -7.18 3.92
C LYS A 96 8.50 -7.68 2.54
N TRP A 97 9.38 -7.60 1.54
CA TRP A 97 9.07 -8.06 0.19
C TRP A 97 8.59 -9.51 0.14
N GLU A 98 9.18 -10.41 0.94
CA GLU A 98 8.73 -11.81 1.02
C GLU A 98 7.34 -12.00 1.65
N ALA A 99 6.86 -11.01 2.41
CA ALA A 99 5.56 -11.04 3.08
C ALA A 99 4.42 -10.49 2.20
N PHE A 100 4.73 -10.01 1.00
CA PHE A 100 3.72 -9.52 0.07
C PHE A 100 2.97 -10.69 -0.57
N ASP A 101 1.66 -10.67 -0.47
CA ASP A 101 0.77 -11.60 -1.16
C ASP A 101 0.46 -11.12 -2.60
N GLY A 102 -0.32 -11.92 -3.34
CA GLY A 102 -0.71 -11.58 -4.72
C GLY A 102 -1.48 -10.25 -4.82
N TRP A 103 -2.24 -9.87 -3.79
CA TRP A 103 -2.99 -8.61 -3.75
C TRP A 103 -2.06 -7.41 -3.54
N ASN A 104 -1.10 -7.52 -2.60
CA ASN A 104 -0.05 -6.54 -2.34
C ASN A 104 0.75 -6.25 -3.61
N TRP A 105 1.21 -7.31 -4.27
CA TRP A 105 2.01 -7.18 -5.49
C TRP A 105 1.23 -6.61 -6.66
N ARG A 106 -0.03 -7.04 -6.87
CA ARG A 106 -0.90 -6.46 -7.89
C ARG A 106 -1.05 -4.95 -7.69
N ASP A 107 -1.35 -4.51 -6.47
CA ASP A 107 -1.57 -3.08 -6.18
C ASP A 107 -0.28 -2.27 -6.36
N LEU A 108 0.85 -2.83 -5.93
CA LEU A 108 2.14 -2.19 -6.11
C LEU A 108 2.52 -2.10 -7.60
N LEU A 109 2.49 -3.21 -8.35
CA LEU A 109 2.87 -3.24 -9.78
C LEU A 109 1.93 -2.41 -10.64
N LYS A 110 0.65 -2.31 -10.27
CA LYS A 110 -0.30 -1.41 -10.92
C LYS A 110 0.14 0.05 -10.82
N SER A 111 0.76 0.45 -9.72
CA SER A 111 1.16 1.84 -9.45
C SER A 111 2.63 2.11 -9.77
N GLN A 112 3.47 1.08 -9.66
CA GLN A 112 4.93 1.14 -9.74
C GLN A 112 5.45 -0.08 -10.53
N PRO A 113 5.27 -0.11 -11.86
CA PRO A 113 5.63 -1.26 -12.69
C PRO A 113 7.14 -1.57 -12.70
N GLN A 114 8.00 -0.64 -12.32
CA GLN A 114 9.44 -0.83 -12.18
C GLN A 114 9.86 -1.87 -11.12
N PHE A 115 8.94 -2.29 -10.23
CA PHE A 115 9.22 -3.33 -9.25
C PHE A 115 9.04 -4.77 -9.78
N VAL A 116 8.88 -4.96 -11.09
CA VAL A 116 8.77 -6.29 -11.71
C VAL A 116 9.96 -7.20 -11.37
N ASP A 117 11.19 -6.68 -11.32
CA ASP A 117 12.37 -7.47 -10.96
C ASP A 117 12.33 -7.94 -9.50
N LYS A 118 11.74 -7.13 -8.61
CA LYS A 118 11.48 -7.56 -7.23
C LYS A 118 10.43 -8.67 -7.23
N TYR A 119 9.37 -8.51 -8.00
CA TYR A 119 8.31 -9.52 -8.05
C TYR A 119 8.81 -10.87 -8.58
N ASN A 120 9.62 -10.84 -9.64
CA ASN A 120 10.31 -12.01 -10.19
C ASN A 120 11.18 -12.71 -9.13
N LYS A 121 11.95 -11.94 -8.36
CA LYS A 121 12.85 -12.47 -7.32
C LYS A 121 12.12 -13.27 -6.23
N TYR A 122 10.86 -12.96 -5.95
CA TYR A 122 10.08 -13.59 -4.88
C TYR A 122 9.01 -14.56 -5.40
N ASP A 123 9.22 -15.09 -6.61
CA ASP A 123 8.35 -16.04 -7.32
C ASP A 123 6.87 -15.62 -7.28
N GLY A 124 6.66 -14.32 -7.40
CA GLY A 124 5.39 -13.75 -7.07
C GLY A 124 4.30 -14.12 -8.07
N TRP A 125 4.63 -14.30 -9.35
CA TRP A 125 3.65 -14.60 -10.40
C TRP A 125 2.78 -15.82 -10.11
N GLU A 126 3.33 -16.85 -9.45
CA GLU A 126 2.59 -18.06 -9.06
C GLU A 126 1.55 -17.79 -7.95
N LYS A 127 1.71 -16.71 -7.18
CA LYS A 127 0.79 -16.28 -6.12
C LYS A 127 -0.37 -15.44 -6.65
N MET A 128 -0.39 -15.09 -7.93
CA MET A 128 -1.39 -14.22 -8.52
C MET A 128 -2.53 -15.03 -9.14
N ASP A 129 -3.73 -14.91 -8.57
CA ASP A 129 -4.94 -15.47 -9.17
C ASP A 129 -5.34 -14.76 -10.48
N SER A 130 -6.27 -15.37 -11.21
CA SER A 130 -6.71 -14.89 -12.52
C SER A 130 -7.41 -13.53 -12.48
N GLU A 131 -8.10 -13.20 -11.39
CA GLU A 131 -8.74 -11.91 -11.22
C GLU A 131 -7.70 -10.79 -11.04
N ASN A 132 -6.67 -11.04 -10.23
CA ASN A 132 -5.56 -10.14 -10.01
C ASN A 132 -4.76 -9.92 -11.29
N TRP A 133 -4.52 -10.98 -12.06
CA TRP A 133 -3.94 -10.88 -13.41
C TRP A 133 -4.74 -9.98 -14.32
N CYS A 134 -6.05 -10.21 -14.46
CA CYS A 134 -6.90 -9.38 -15.33
C CYS A 134 -6.88 -7.90 -14.93
N LYS A 135 -6.92 -7.61 -13.63
CA LYS A 135 -6.84 -6.23 -13.12
C LYS A 135 -5.48 -5.59 -13.38
N LEU A 136 -4.39 -6.36 -13.24
CA LEU A 136 -3.04 -5.90 -13.52
C LEU A 136 -2.89 -5.61 -15.02
N LEU A 137 -3.23 -6.55 -15.90
CA LEU A 137 -3.12 -6.40 -17.36
C LEU A 137 -3.98 -5.27 -17.90
N LYS A 138 -5.17 -5.03 -17.32
CA LYS A 138 -5.99 -3.86 -17.67
C LYS A 138 -5.30 -2.53 -17.36
N SER A 139 -4.50 -2.49 -16.31
CA SER A 139 -3.82 -1.26 -15.86
C SER A 139 -2.41 -1.12 -16.42
N GLN A 140 -1.74 -2.23 -16.70
CA GLN A 140 -0.34 -2.36 -17.10
C GLN A 140 -0.19 -3.48 -18.16
N PRO A 141 -0.60 -3.24 -19.43
CA PRO A 141 -0.58 -4.25 -20.49
C PRO A 141 0.80 -4.84 -20.80
N GLN A 142 1.88 -4.13 -20.47
CA GLN A 142 3.25 -4.62 -20.66
C GLN A 142 3.56 -5.91 -19.88
N PHE A 143 2.76 -6.25 -18.85
CA PHE A 143 2.92 -7.50 -18.11
C PHE A 143 2.33 -8.73 -18.81
N GLN A 144 1.70 -8.58 -19.99
CA GLN A 144 1.17 -9.71 -20.76
C GLN A 144 2.25 -10.77 -21.05
N VAL A 145 3.50 -10.36 -21.29
CA VAL A 145 4.62 -11.28 -21.56
C VAL A 145 4.89 -12.27 -20.41
N TYR A 146 4.62 -11.87 -19.16
CA TYR A 146 4.79 -12.72 -17.99
C TYR A 146 3.59 -13.67 -17.82
N ALA A 147 2.39 -13.20 -18.16
CA ALA A 147 1.18 -14.00 -18.04
C ALA A 147 1.20 -15.22 -18.98
N VAL A 148 1.90 -15.15 -20.13
CA VAL A 148 2.06 -16.30 -21.05
C VAL A 148 2.71 -17.49 -20.34
N ASN A 149 3.69 -17.22 -19.47
CA ASN A 149 4.48 -18.25 -18.82
C ASN A 149 3.90 -18.70 -17.48
N HIS A 150 3.16 -17.82 -16.80
CA HIS A 150 2.71 -18.07 -15.42
C HIS A 150 1.20 -18.24 -15.28
N SER A 151 0.39 -17.77 -16.24
CA SER A 151 -1.07 -17.90 -16.18
C SER A 151 -1.73 -17.72 -17.56
N PRO A 152 -1.53 -18.67 -18.50
CA PRO A 152 -2.09 -18.58 -19.85
C PRO A 152 -3.63 -18.51 -19.85
N ASP A 153 -4.30 -19.17 -18.91
CA ASP A 153 -5.76 -19.09 -18.75
C ASP A 153 -6.23 -17.67 -18.39
N SER A 154 -5.44 -16.93 -17.61
CA SER A 154 -5.75 -15.53 -17.28
C SER A 154 -5.61 -14.61 -18.48
N LEU A 155 -4.70 -14.92 -19.42
CA LEU A 155 -4.61 -14.21 -20.69
C LEU A 155 -5.82 -14.47 -21.59
N LEU A 156 -6.26 -15.72 -21.67
CA LEU A 156 -7.48 -16.08 -22.41
C LEU A 156 -8.69 -15.34 -21.82
N HIS A 157 -8.86 -15.39 -20.49
CA HIS A 157 -9.94 -14.67 -19.80
C HIS A 157 -9.87 -13.16 -20.00
N TYR A 158 -8.66 -12.57 -19.98
CA TYR A 158 -8.47 -11.15 -20.26
C TYR A 158 -8.84 -10.81 -21.71
N ALA A 159 -8.36 -11.59 -22.69
CA ALA A 159 -8.64 -11.37 -24.11
C ALA A 159 -10.15 -11.45 -24.41
N ASP A 160 -10.84 -12.46 -23.88
CA ASP A 160 -12.29 -12.64 -24.05
C ASP A 160 -13.12 -11.47 -23.49
N LYS A 161 -12.63 -10.85 -22.41
CA LYS A 161 -13.36 -9.84 -21.64
C LYS A 161 -13.05 -8.41 -22.05
N PHE A 162 -11.86 -8.14 -22.59
CA PHE A 162 -11.37 -6.76 -22.77
C PHE A 162 -10.83 -6.42 -24.17
N ASN A 163 -10.67 -7.38 -25.09
CA ASN A 163 -10.25 -7.13 -26.47
C ASN A 163 -11.41 -7.12 -27.49
N LYS A 164 -12.62 -6.70 -27.07
CA LYS A 164 -13.77 -6.45 -27.97
C LYS A 164 -13.91 -4.97 -28.31
#